data_AF-A0A854WAC8-F1
#
_entry.id   AF-A0A854WAC8-F1
#
_cell.length_a   1.000
_cell.length_b   1.000
_cell.length_c   1.000
_cell.angle_alpha   90.00
_cell.angle_beta   90.00
_cell.angle_gamma   90.00
#
_symmetry.space_group_name_H-M   'P 1'
#
loop_
_entity.id
_entity.type
_entity.pdbx_description
1 polymer ?
#
loop_
_entity_poly.entity_id
_entity_poly.type
_entity_poly.pdbx_seq_one_letter_code
_entity_poly.pdbx_strand_id
1 'polypeptide(L)'
;MKRKYTVTTNNAETTKLLRNALDGYMIGTYVDPVFNISYMDNKAGLTIEYTSSMDLTEVFDRITKPYLLKKPEAIANSKLTDDEVKEAVNYYSNNII
;
A
#
# COMPACT_ATOMS: atom_id res chain seq x y z
N MET A 1 -11.76 -16.15 12.09
CA MET A 1 -12.37 -14.84 12.42
C MET A 1 -12.28 -13.96 11.18
N LYS A 2 -13.33 -13.21 10.82
CA LYS A 2 -13.25 -12.22 9.74
C LYS A 2 -12.45 -11.01 10.22
N ARG A 3 -11.45 -10.60 9.46
CA ARG A 3 -10.56 -9.45 9.74
C ARG A 3 -10.49 -8.55 8.50
N LYS A 4 -10.12 -7.30 8.71
CA LYS A 4 -10.00 -6.28 7.68
C LYS A 4 -8.68 -5.52 7.83
N TYR A 5 -7.97 -5.34 6.73
CA TYR A 5 -6.78 -4.52 6.62
C TYR A 5 -6.97 -3.49 5.50
N THR A 6 -6.45 -2.28 5.68
CA THR A 6 -6.60 -1.20 4.71
C THR A 6 -5.28 -0.51 4.47
N VAL A 7 -5.00 -0.17 3.22
CA VAL A 7 -3.77 0.52 2.82
C VAL A 7 -4.05 1.55 1.74
N THR A 8 -3.42 2.73 1.86
CA THR A 8 -3.44 3.78 0.85
C THR A 8 -2.10 3.87 0.14
N THR A 9 -2.13 4.15 -1.17
CA THR A 9 -0.93 4.36 -2.00
C THR A 9 -0.97 5.72 -2.67
N ASN A 10 0.06 6.05 -3.45
CA ASN A 10 0.21 7.36 -4.07
C ASN A 10 -0.73 7.58 -5.25
N ASN A 11 -1.04 6.52 -6.01
CA ASN A 11 -1.82 6.61 -7.23
C ASN A 11 -2.44 5.26 -7.62
N ALA A 12 -3.35 5.30 -8.59
CA ALA A 12 -4.07 4.11 -9.06
C ALA A 12 -3.14 3.04 -9.66
N GLU A 13 -2.06 3.42 -10.34
CA GLU A 13 -1.10 2.47 -10.93
C GLU A 13 -0.34 1.70 -9.85
N THR A 14 0.15 2.39 -8.83
CA THR A 14 0.79 1.79 -7.66
C THR A 14 -0.19 0.89 -6.91
N THR A 15 -1.46 1.28 -6.82
CA THR A 15 -2.53 0.47 -6.22
C THR A 15 -2.74 -0.85 -7.00
N LYS A 16 -2.72 -0.81 -8.33
CA LYS A 16 -2.82 -2.02 -9.18
C LYS A 16 -1.63 -2.95 -8.98
N LEU A 17 -0.42 -2.40 -8.93
CA LEU A 17 0.80 -3.19 -8.68
C LEU A 17 0.77 -3.85 -7.30
N LEU A 18 0.38 -3.09 -6.26
CA LEU A 18 0.22 -3.62 -4.91
C LEU A 18 -0.83 -4.75 -4.86
N ARG A 19 -1.96 -4.58 -5.56
CA ARG A 19 -2.99 -5.62 -5.64
C ARG A 19 -2.41 -6.91 -6.21
N ASN A 20 -1.72 -6.84 -7.34
CA ASN A 20 -1.12 -8.01 -7.98
C ASN A 20 -0.12 -8.72 -7.05
N ALA A 21 0.68 -7.95 -6.31
CA ALA A 21 1.63 -8.49 -5.34
C ALA A 21 0.91 -9.22 -4.18
N LEU A 22 -0.18 -8.63 -3.65
CA LEU A 22 -1.00 -9.25 -2.61
C LEU A 22 -1.70 -10.51 -3.12
N ASP A 23 -2.36 -10.46 -4.28
CA ASP A 23 -3.02 -11.60 -4.90
C ASP A 23 -2.03 -12.76 -5.10
N GLY A 24 -0.86 -12.47 -5.70
CA GLY A 24 0.19 -13.46 -5.94
C GLY A 24 0.75 -14.07 -4.66
N TYR A 25 1.05 -13.25 -3.65
CA TYR A 25 1.56 -13.75 -2.38
C TYR A 25 0.53 -14.61 -1.64
N MET A 26 -0.73 -14.16 -1.59
CA MET A 26 -1.79 -14.85 -0.86
C MET A 26 -2.09 -16.21 -1.48
N ILE A 27 -2.22 -16.27 -2.81
CA ILE A 27 -2.45 -17.52 -3.55
C ILE A 27 -1.25 -18.47 -3.44
N GLY A 28 -0.03 -17.94 -3.49
CA GLY A 28 1.19 -18.76 -3.46
C GLY A 28 1.59 -19.27 -2.07
N THR A 29 1.17 -18.60 -1.01
CA THR A 29 1.67 -18.88 0.36
C THR A 29 0.69 -19.68 1.20
N TYR A 30 -0.61 -19.44 1.03
CA TYR A 30 -1.59 -19.95 1.97
C TYR A 30 -2.61 -20.86 1.30
N VAL A 31 -2.77 -22.05 1.86
CA VAL A 31 -3.73 -23.06 1.37
C VAL A 31 -5.17 -22.71 1.75
N ASP A 32 -5.39 -22.08 2.93
CA ASP A 32 -6.74 -21.84 3.49
C ASP A 32 -7.04 -20.40 4.02
N PRO A 33 -6.78 -19.29 3.30
CA PRO A 33 -7.42 -18.02 3.59
C PRO A 33 -8.47 -17.68 2.54
N VAL A 34 -9.71 -17.48 2.99
CA VAL A 34 -10.70 -16.76 2.17
C VAL A 34 -10.36 -15.28 2.28
N PHE A 35 -9.84 -14.69 1.20
CA PHE A 35 -9.56 -13.26 1.12
C PHE A 35 -10.32 -12.59 -0.02
N ASN A 36 -10.65 -11.31 0.16
CA ASN A 36 -11.25 -10.45 -0.83
C ASN A 36 -10.49 -9.11 -0.85
N ILE A 37 -10.04 -8.70 -2.03
CA ILE A 37 -9.34 -7.42 -2.22
C ILE A 37 -10.20 -6.49 -3.07
N SER A 38 -10.55 -5.35 -2.49
CA SER A 38 -11.35 -4.32 -3.14
C SER A 38 -10.59 -3.00 -3.20
N TYR A 39 -10.76 -2.26 -4.29
CA TYR A 39 -10.27 -0.90 -4.39
C TYR A 39 -11.10 0.02 -3.49
N MET A 40 -10.48 1.07 -2.95
CA MET A 40 -11.22 2.10 -2.23
C MET A 40 -11.86 3.08 -3.22
N ASP A 41 -13.10 3.51 -2.94
CA ASP A 41 -13.87 4.36 -3.87
C ASP A 41 -13.32 5.78 -3.99
N ASN A 42 -12.81 6.36 -2.89
CA ASN A 42 -12.47 7.78 -2.81
C ASN A 42 -10.97 8.08 -2.80
N LYS A 43 -10.10 7.07 -2.87
CA LYS A 43 -8.65 7.26 -2.84
C LYS A 43 -7.90 6.06 -3.40
N ALA A 44 -6.66 6.30 -3.84
CA ALA A 44 -5.74 5.22 -4.22
C ALA A 44 -5.45 4.34 -3.00
N GLY A 45 -5.97 3.10 -3.01
CA GLY A 45 -5.82 2.19 -1.89
C GLY A 45 -6.61 0.90 -2.05
N LEU A 46 -6.35 -0.04 -1.14
CA LEU A 46 -6.98 -1.35 -1.10
C LEU A 46 -7.56 -1.64 0.28
N THR A 47 -8.71 -2.30 0.28
CA THR A 47 -9.26 -3.00 1.44
C THR A 47 -9.06 -4.50 1.23
N ILE A 48 -8.43 -5.16 2.19
CA ILE A 48 -8.29 -6.62 2.24
C ILE A 48 -9.14 -7.15 3.37
N GLU A 49 -10.15 -7.94 3.03
CA GLU A 49 -10.94 -8.70 3.98
C GLU A 49 -10.46 -10.14 3.96
N TYR A 50 -10.25 -10.76 5.12
CA TYR A 50 -9.71 -12.11 5.19
C TYR A 50 -10.26 -12.90 6.37
N THR A 51 -10.36 -14.23 6.18
CA THR A 51 -10.71 -15.19 7.23
C THR A 51 -9.54 -16.11 7.48
N SER A 52 -8.89 -15.96 8.63
CA SER A 52 -7.78 -16.82 9.06
C SER A 52 -7.84 -17.06 10.57
N SER A 53 -7.22 -18.14 11.04
CA SER A 53 -6.92 -18.35 12.47
C SER A 53 -5.82 -17.39 12.93
N MET A 54 -4.82 -17.15 12.08
CA MET A 54 -3.69 -16.25 12.32
C MET A 54 -4.03 -14.80 11.98
N ASP A 55 -3.45 -13.85 12.71
CA ASP A 55 -3.43 -12.45 12.32
C ASP A 55 -2.36 -12.26 11.23
N LEU A 56 -2.76 -11.67 10.10
CA LEU A 56 -1.90 -11.48 8.94
C LEU A 56 -1.45 -10.02 8.78
N THR A 57 -1.74 -9.15 9.74
CA THR A 57 -1.44 -7.71 9.68
C THR A 57 0.03 -7.44 9.40
N GLU A 58 0.96 -8.10 10.10
CA GLU A 58 2.39 -7.92 9.86
C GLU A 58 2.84 -8.38 8.46
N VAL A 59 2.18 -9.40 7.92
CA VAL A 59 2.45 -9.91 6.57
C VAL A 59 2.02 -8.87 5.54
N PHE A 60 0.81 -8.33 5.70
CA PHE A 60 0.32 -7.26 4.85
C PHE A 60 1.21 -6.02 4.93
N ASP A 61 1.62 -5.61 6.13
CA ASP A 61 2.55 -4.47 6.30
C ASP A 61 3.87 -4.68 5.57
N ARG A 62 4.45 -5.89 5.61
CA ARG A 62 5.69 -6.19 4.87
C ARG A 62 5.52 -6.09 3.36
N ILE A 63 4.40 -6.57 2.83
CA ILE A 63 4.11 -6.55 1.39
C ILE A 63 3.78 -5.12 0.94
N THR A 64 3.06 -4.35 1.76
CA THR A 64 2.56 -3.03 1.38
C THR A 64 3.62 -1.95 1.51
N LYS A 65 4.56 -2.07 2.46
CA LYS A 65 5.59 -1.07 2.77
C LYS A 65 6.32 -0.49 1.54
N PRO A 66 6.74 -1.27 0.54
CA PRO A 66 7.39 -0.72 -0.66
C PRO A 66 6.50 0.17 -1.54
N TYR A 67 5.17 0.05 -1.39
CA TYR A 67 4.15 0.74 -2.20
C TYR A 67 3.51 1.93 -1.46
N LEU A 68 3.90 2.16 -0.21
CA LEU A 68 3.39 3.27 0.59
C LEU A 68 4.02 4.59 0.16
N LEU A 69 3.29 5.67 0.46
CA LEU A 69 3.81 7.04 0.44
C LEU A 69 5.15 7.08 1.17
N LYS A 70 6.23 7.36 0.43
CA LYS A 70 7.48 7.76 1.08
C LYS A 70 7.18 9.07 1.79
N LYS A 71 7.25 9.07 3.12
CA LYS A 71 7.14 10.30 3.90
C LYS A 71 8.09 11.36 3.31
N PRO A 72 7.74 12.66 3.32
CA PRO A 72 8.64 13.73 2.91
C PRO A 72 10.02 13.63 3.56
N GLU A 73 10.08 13.14 4.81
CA GLU A 73 11.30 12.88 5.57
C GLU A 73 12.25 11.86 4.90
N ALA A 74 11.73 10.87 4.16
CA ALA A 74 12.53 9.91 3.40
C ALA A 74 13.05 10.47 2.07
N ILE A 75 12.37 11.49 1.54
CA ILE A 75 12.79 12.26 0.36
C ILE A 75 13.86 13.28 0.78
N ALA A 76 13.65 13.97 1.90
CA ALA A 76 14.60 14.91 2.49
C ALA A 76 15.93 14.25 2.93
N ASN A 77 15.93 12.95 3.24
CA ASN A 77 17.13 12.18 3.59
C ASN A 77 17.75 11.39 2.42
N SER A 78 17.09 11.34 1.27
CA SER A 78 17.77 10.90 0.04
C SER A 78 18.66 12.04 -0.45
N LYS A 79 19.79 11.76 -1.10
CA LYS A 79 20.77 12.75 -1.62
C LYS A 79 20.20 13.62 -2.77
N LEU A 80 18.94 14.00 -2.67
CA LEU A 80 18.25 14.87 -3.60
C LEU A 80 18.70 16.29 -3.35
N THR A 81 18.83 17.03 -4.42
CA THR A 81 19.08 18.47 -4.38
C THR A 81 17.84 19.21 -3.86
N ASP A 82 18.02 20.42 -3.35
CA ASP A 82 16.92 21.22 -2.77
C ASP A 82 15.74 21.42 -3.74
N ASP A 83 16.00 21.47 -5.05
CA ASP A 83 14.98 21.61 -6.08
C ASP A 83 14.16 20.32 -6.28
N GLU A 84 14.81 19.16 -6.23
CA GLU A 84 14.13 17.85 -6.28
C GLU A 84 13.30 17.59 -5.02
N VAL A 85 13.75 18.05 -3.86
CA VAL A 85 12.97 17.99 -2.61
C VAL A 85 11.74 18.89 -2.72
N LYS A 86 11.88 20.12 -3.22
CA LYS A 86 10.75 21.03 -3.44
C LYS A 86 9.75 20.46 -4.44
N GLU A 87 10.20 19.92 -5.56
CA GLU A 87 9.32 19.32 -6.56
C GLU A 87 8.56 18.12 -5.98
N ALA A 88 9.25 17.25 -5.26
CA ALA A 88 8.62 16.10 -4.62
C ALA A 88 7.63 16.51 -3.53
N VAL A 89 7.98 17.46 -2.64
CA VAL A 89 7.06 17.99 -1.62
C VAL A 89 5.84 18.64 -2.27
N ASN A 90 6.03 19.39 -3.35
CA ASN A 90 4.96 20.06 -4.07
C ASN A 90 4.04 19.04 -4.79
N TYR A 91 4.61 17.99 -5.37
CA TYR A 91 3.86 16.88 -5.96
C TYR A 91 3.00 16.17 -4.90
N TYR A 92 3.58 15.84 -3.74
CA TYR A 92 2.84 15.16 -2.68
C TYR A 92 1.84 16.06 -1.95
N SER A 93 2.07 17.37 -1.88
CA SER A 93 1.16 18.31 -1.20
C SER A 93 -0.05 18.70 -2.06
N ASN A 94 0.10 18.75 -3.39
CA ASN A 94 -0.98 19.14 -4.30
C ASN A 94 -1.81 17.95 -4.84
N ASN A 95 -1.38 16.72 -4.61
CA ASN A 95 -2.13 15.51 -4.97
C ASN A 95 -2.86 14.86 -3.78
N ILE A 96 -3.00 15.58 -2.65
CA ILE A 96 -3.90 15.20 -1.56
C ILE A 96 -5.30 15.69 -1.93
N ILE A 97 -6.11 14.79 -2.50
CA ILE A 97 -7.57 14.94 -2.60
C ILE A 97 -8.19 14.35 -1.34
#